data_AF-A0A9D4PC26-F1
#
_entry.id   AF-A0A9D4PC26-F1
#
_cell.length_a   1.000
_cell.length_b   1.000
_cell.length_c   1.000
_cell.angle_alpha   90.00
_cell.angle_beta   90.00
_cell.angle_gamma   90.00
#
_symmetry.space_group_name_H-M   'P 1'
#
loop_
_entity.id
_entity.type
_entity.pdbx_description
1 polymer ?
#
loop_
_entity_poly.entity_id
_entity_poly.type
_entity_poly.pdbx_seq_one_letter_code
_entity_poly.pdbx_strand_id
1 'polypeptide(L)'
;MRVLWLLLLAAVTSAFEVGKEYVYEYKGTMYVLNPEQRHQLTGLGFRSKVIMQPKPDHTHFKILNFETETFNSEEIHLSHHEFHYTPNDLLHDAIEHPFAGKFDEGKIEEIAIGKDEPLWSKNVKKGILSLFQLDLVKGRHEPHSEKKYHVREDGLHGACDTLYVVHEEDHDYIELTKIKNLEKCDHPAYAIIGREVAKKCVKCEAQETHPASSTSEVYYELKGTAQHYVITHAWAESGYLFKPHGEGKKIHVKLNRTLHLQEEHDAVTDTALGEHLEKEHSLAQEFATTGDLTDVGELKFPNAMYKHYAVHANKEKVRRSSIMRKYTDDDIKEIDNKPRGSETFLTLYNSFASFDYDEISWVYETQVQAAPEENKESILHAFLDLLAAAGMNPHITFGLNLIKNNQISKMDAHRFYGKLHLNLKEVSTALIYEIADSCKSEAVKSHPGTWSACKFAASTIASGKGCKHAHDDHEEDHGTCRPEIISHIFNARAIALPVFYNTSEPSEIRIASFLIILFSHPEMYLLRHIALEMLTEPSDQVVSFVSSAFRTLAKSKYPCHRDL
;
A
#
# COMPACT_ATOMS: atom_id res chain seq x y z
N MET A 1 15.56 71.00 -3.15
CA MET A 1 15.09 69.84 -3.94
C MET A 1 15.38 68.57 -3.16
N ARG A 2 14.35 68.02 -2.51
CA ARG A 2 14.33 66.71 -1.84
C ARG A 2 13.31 65.85 -2.60
N VAL A 3 13.71 64.67 -3.10
CA VAL A 3 12.84 63.47 -3.27
C VAL A 3 13.83 62.29 -3.34
N LEU A 4 14.09 61.61 -2.22
CA LEU A 4 13.50 60.34 -1.79
C LEU A 4 13.89 59.13 -2.66
N TRP A 5 14.86 58.36 -2.16
CA TRP A 5 15.06 56.96 -2.50
C TRP A 5 13.97 56.14 -1.79
N LEU A 6 13.14 55.46 -2.58
CA LEU A 6 12.22 54.43 -2.09
C LEU A 6 13.04 53.16 -1.81
N LEU A 7 13.35 52.93 -0.53
CA LEU A 7 13.67 51.59 -0.04
C LEU A 7 12.38 50.78 -0.03
N LEU A 8 12.29 49.80 -0.91
CA LEU A 8 11.34 48.69 -0.80
C LEU A 8 11.67 47.94 0.50
N LEU A 9 10.90 48.23 1.55
CA LEU A 9 10.74 47.35 2.69
C LEU A 9 10.05 46.09 2.17
N ALA A 10 10.83 45.07 1.86
CA ALA A 10 10.30 43.71 1.82
C ALA A 10 9.94 43.38 3.27
N ALA A 11 8.64 43.32 3.56
CA ALA A 11 8.15 42.76 4.81
C ALA A 11 8.53 41.27 4.80
N VAL A 12 9.63 40.92 5.46
CA VAL A 12 9.95 39.52 5.78
C VAL A 12 9.14 39.21 7.03
N THR A 13 7.93 38.75 6.82
CA THR A 13 7.00 38.28 7.86
C THR A 13 7.26 36.80 8.13
N SER A 14 8.34 36.51 8.84
CA SER A 14 8.56 35.25 9.59
C SER A 14 9.49 35.54 10.76
N ALA A 15 9.23 34.95 11.95
CA ALA A 15 10.18 35.05 13.07
C ALA A 15 11.50 34.32 12.81
N PHE A 16 11.52 33.40 11.85
CA PHE A 16 12.75 32.80 11.38
C PHE A 16 13.47 33.78 10.44
N GLU A 17 14.72 34.11 10.76
CA GLU A 17 15.49 35.11 10.04
C GLU A 17 16.23 34.52 8.83
N VAL A 18 16.12 35.19 7.68
CA VAL A 18 16.89 34.82 6.48
C VAL A 18 18.38 35.01 6.73
N GLY A 19 19.17 33.98 6.43
CA GLY A 19 20.63 33.97 6.67
C GLY A 19 21.05 33.39 8.02
N LYS A 20 20.09 33.02 8.88
CA LYS A 20 20.34 32.19 10.07
C LYS A 20 20.13 30.71 9.76
N GLU A 21 20.71 29.86 10.60
CA GLU A 21 20.31 28.47 10.72
C GLU A 21 19.89 28.13 12.16
N TYR A 22 18.87 27.29 12.24
CA TYR A 22 18.29 26.79 13.48
C TYR A 22 18.58 25.29 13.55
N VAL A 23 19.31 24.88 14.59
CA VAL A 23 19.78 23.50 14.76
C VAL A 23 18.89 22.82 15.79
N TYR A 24 18.11 21.84 15.35
CA TYR A 24 17.23 21.05 16.19
C TYR A 24 17.82 19.68 16.49
N GLU A 25 17.75 19.24 17.75
CA GLU A 25 17.83 17.81 18.09
C GLU A 25 16.48 17.17 17.75
N TYR A 26 16.49 16.13 16.91
CA TYR A 26 15.30 15.34 16.57
C TYR A 26 15.52 13.89 16.94
N LYS A 27 14.75 13.39 17.92
CA LYS A 27 14.85 12.02 18.43
C LYS A 27 13.49 11.39 18.63
N GLY A 28 13.44 10.07 18.66
CA GLY A 28 12.20 9.37 18.93
C GLY A 28 12.36 7.88 19.14
N THR A 29 11.24 7.25 19.48
CA THR A 29 11.15 5.80 19.67
C THR A 29 9.85 5.31 19.07
N MET A 30 9.96 4.34 18.17
CA MET A 30 8.83 3.59 17.62
C MET A 30 8.85 2.18 18.18
N TYR A 31 7.73 1.68 18.67
CA TYR A 31 7.68 0.33 19.23
C TYR A 31 6.29 -0.29 19.11
N VAL A 32 6.28 -1.61 19.01
CA VAL A 32 5.09 -2.45 19.04
C VAL A 32 4.98 -3.08 20.42
N LEU A 33 3.80 -2.98 21.04
CA LEU A 33 3.51 -3.65 22.30
C LEU A 33 2.20 -4.45 22.24
N ASN A 34 2.22 -5.58 22.91
CA ASN A 34 1.02 -6.30 23.34
C ASN A 34 0.70 -5.86 24.78
N PRO A 35 -0.48 -5.26 25.07
CA PRO A 35 -0.84 -4.85 26.42
C PRO A 35 -0.82 -5.96 27.47
N GLU A 36 -0.95 -7.23 27.05
CA GLU A 36 -0.83 -8.40 27.93
C GLU A 36 0.63 -8.73 28.28
N GLN A 37 1.58 -8.29 27.46
CA GLN A 37 3.02 -8.53 27.60
C GLN A 37 3.77 -7.20 27.52
N ARG A 38 3.50 -6.29 28.48
CA ARG A 38 3.93 -4.88 28.43
C ARG A 38 5.43 -4.65 28.32
N HIS A 39 6.24 -5.58 28.79
CA HIS A 39 7.71 -5.48 28.76
C HIS A 39 8.34 -6.14 27.54
N GLN A 40 7.55 -6.91 26.77
CA GLN A 40 7.98 -7.49 25.50
C GLN A 40 7.77 -6.47 24.40
N LEU A 41 8.83 -5.75 24.04
CA LEU A 41 8.80 -4.69 23.04
C LEU A 41 9.75 -5.01 21.90
N THR A 42 9.29 -4.74 20.69
CA THR A 42 10.14 -4.64 19.50
C THR A 42 9.96 -3.29 18.86
N GLY A 43 11.05 -2.68 18.40
CA GLY A 43 11.01 -1.33 17.90
C GLY A 43 12.37 -0.79 17.47
N LEU A 44 12.41 0.52 17.29
CA LEU A 44 13.61 1.28 16.99
C LEU A 44 13.62 2.60 17.75
N GLY A 45 14.77 2.94 18.32
CA GLY A 45 15.11 4.30 18.70
C GLY A 45 15.83 4.99 17.55
N PHE A 46 15.63 6.30 17.38
CA PHE A 46 16.40 7.10 16.44
C PHE A 46 16.77 8.47 17.02
N ARG A 47 17.86 9.04 16.52
CA ARG A 47 18.25 10.43 16.76
C ARG A 47 18.92 11.03 15.53
N SER A 48 18.84 12.35 15.42
CA SER A 48 19.44 13.13 14.35
C SER A 48 19.50 14.61 14.72
N LYS A 49 20.20 15.39 13.89
CA LYS A 49 20.06 16.86 13.86
C LYS A 49 19.22 17.26 12.66
N VAL A 50 18.29 18.19 12.84
CA VAL A 50 17.56 18.84 11.75
C VAL A 50 18.01 20.28 11.67
N ILE A 51 18.66 20.63 10.57
CA ILE A 51 19.08 21.99 10.26
C ILE A 51 17.95 22.64 9.47
N MET A 52 17.50 23.81 9.92
CA MET A 52 16.50 24.62 9.22
C MET A 52 17.10 25.99 8.87
N GLN A 53 17.04 26.35 7.59
CA GLN A 53 17.59 27.60 7.05
C GLN A 53 16.51 28.34 6.24
N PRO A 54 15.96 29.45 6.76
CA PRO A 54 15.07 30.31 5.99
C PRO A 54 15.83 30.98 4.84
N LYS A 55 15.29 30.88 3.63
CA LYS A 55 15.78 31.60 2.44
C LYS A 55 14.64 32.43 1.83
N PRO A 56 14.93 33.37 0.92
CA PRO A 56 13.91 34.25 0.35
C PRO A 56 12.77 33.55 -0.40
N ASP A 57 13.04 32.36 -0.95
CA ASP A 57 12.11 31.55 -1.72
C ASP A 57 11.44 30.46 -0.88
N HIS A 58 12.25 29.64 -0.20
CA HIS A 58 11.79 28.52 0.62
C HIS A 58 12.59 28.40 1.91
N THR A 59 12.03 27.73 2.92
CA THR A 59 12.79 27.28 4.08
C THR A 59 13.44 25.94 3.74
N HIS A 60 14.77 25.90 3.77
CA HIS A 60 15.54 24.69 3.51
C HIS A 60 15.74 23.89 4.79
N PHE A 61 15.73 22.57 4.66
CA PHE A 61 15.92 21.61 5.73
C PHE A 61 16.99 20.60 5.34
N LYS A 62 17.77 20.15 6.31
CA LYS A 62 18.72 19.05 6.14
C LYS A 62 18.78 18.20 7.40
N ILE A 63 18.70 16.88 7.24
CA ILE A 63 18.88 15.92 8.33
C ILE A 63 20.36 15.53 8.34
N LEU A 64 20.98 15.56 9.51
CA LEU A 64 22.37 15.18 9.72
C LEU A 64 22.46 14.12 10.81
N ASN A 65 23.43 13.20 10.67
CA ASN A 65 23.77 12.18 11.67
C ASN A 65 22.54 11.37 12.07
N PHE A 66 21.81 10.83 11.10
CA PHE A 66 20.67 9.97 11.37
C PHE A 66 21.16 8.60 11.87
N GLU A 67 21.00 8.36 13.17
CA GLU A 67 21.46 7.15 13.83
C GLU A 67 20.30 6.41 14.48
N THR A 68 20.39 5.09 14.52
CA THR A 68 19.30 4.22 14.99
C THR A 68 19.83 3.11 15.89
N GLU A 69 18.96 2.58 16.73
CA GLU A 69 19.14 1.29 17.39
C GLU A 69 17.83 0.51 17.29
N THR A 70 17.89 -0.73 16.79
CA THR A 70 16.75 -1.65 16.79
C THR A 70 16.78 -2.55 18.00
N PHE A 71 15.64 -2.78 18.64
CA PHE A 71 15.52 -3.69 19.78
C PHE A 71 14.37 -4.68 19.60
N ASN A 72 14.56 -5.87 20.15
CA ASN A 72 13.55 -6.90 20.31
C ASN A 72 13.85 -7.62 21.62
N SER A 73 13.19 -7.20 22.70
CA SER A 73 13.48 -7.66 24.06
C SER A 73 12.20 -8.15 24.73
N GLU A 74 12.33 -9.21 25.52
CA GLU A 74 11.24 -9.69 26.38
C GLU A 74 11.06 -8.84 27.64
N GLU A 75 12.09 -8.08 28.02
CA GLU A 75 12.11 -7.24 29.21
C GLU A 75 12.90 -5.96 28.93
N ILE A 76 12.21 -4.90 28.51
CA ILE A 76 12.81 -3.58 28.30
C ILE A 76 11.93 -2.48 28.89
N HIS A 77 12.56 -1.54 29.58
CA HIS A 77 11.92 -0.34 30.14
C HIS A 77 12.44 0.89 29.40
N LEU A 78 11.70 1.35 28.39
CA LEU A 78 12.11 2.47 27.53
C LEU A 78 12.43 3.76 28.29
N SER A 79 11.82 3.99 29.45
CA SER A 79 12.08 5.17 30.29
C SER A 79 13.50 5.22 30.85
N HIS A 80 14.18 4.07 30.96
CA HIS A 80 15.54 3.95 31.52
C HIS A 80 16.51 3.30 30.53
N HIS A 81 16.07 3.02 29.30
CA HIS A 81 16.91 2.37 28.30
C HIS A 81 17.92 3.38 27.75
N GLU A 82 19.21 3.07 27.88
CA GLU A 82 20.27 3.84 27.24
C GLU A 82 20.48 3.31 25.82
N PHE A 83 20.11 4.13 24.84
CA PHE A 83 20.21 3.74 23.45
C PHE A 83 21.65 3.83 22.92
N HIS A 84 22.12 2.75 22.31
CA HIS A 84 23.40 2.61 21.62
C HIS A 84 23.22 2.82 20.12
N TYR A 85 23.08 4.08 19.73
CA TYR A 85 22.85 4.47 18.35
C TYR A 85 24.06 4.18 17.45
N THR A 86 23.79 3.63 16.27
CA THR A 86 24.78 3.53 15.19
C THR A 86 24.21 4.13 13.90
N PRO A 87 25.08 4.69 13.03
CA PRO A 87 24.68 5.01 11.67
C PRO A 87 24.09 3.78 10.98
N ASN A 88 23.03 3.99 10.22
CA ASN A 88 22.39 2.92 9.47
C ASN A 88 22.69 3.14 7.99
N ASP A 89 23.67 2.41 7.46
CA ASP A 89 24.11 2.55 6.07
C ASP A 89 22.99 2.34 5.04
N LEU A 90 21.92 1.60 5.38
CA LEU A 90 20.76 1.38 4.52
C LEU A 90 19.80 2.58 4.49
N LEU A 91 19.82 3.40 5.53
CA LEU A 91 19.00 4.62 5.66
C LEU A 91 19.81 5.88 5.38
N HIS A 92 21.13 5.77 5.32
CA HIS A 92 22.05 6.86 5.04
C HIS A 92 21.98 7.27 3.55
N ASP A 93 22.56 8.42 3.20
CA ASP A 93 22.46 9.08 1.88
C ASP A 93 21.11 9.78 1.60
N ALA A 94 20.06 9.02 1.26
CA ALA A 94 18.79 9.62 0.79
C ALA A 94 18.13 10.56 1.82
N ILE A 95 18.16 10.18 3.10
CA ILE A 95 17.55 10.97 4.17
C ILE A 95 18.28 12.29 4.43
N GLU A 96 19.58 12.35 4.14
CA GLU A 96 20.43 13.52 4.38
C GLU A 96 20.41 14.52 3.21
N HIS A 97 19.84 14.15 2.06
CA HIS A 97 19.59 15.08 0.97
C HIS A 97 18.71 16.25 1.44
N PRO A 98 19.12 17.50 1.20
CA PRO A 98 18.33 18.67 1.55
C PRO A 98 16.95 18.67 0.88
N PHE A 99 15.96 19.20 1.59
CA PHE A 99 14.60 19.40 1.11
C PHE A 99 14.10 20.77 1.54
N ALA A 100 13.02 21.27 0.96
CA ALA A 100 12.50 22.58 1.31
C ALA A 100 10.97 22.60 1.41
N GLY A 101 10.48 23.53 2.22
CA GLY A 101 9.07 23.85 2.34
C GLY A 101 8.86 25.35 2.20
N LYS A 102 7.85 25.75 1.42
CA LYS A 102 7.35 27.11 1.39
C LYS A 102 6.16 27.22 2.34
N PHE A 103 6.23 28.17 3.26
CA PHE A 103 5.19 28.42 4.24
C PHE A 103 4.58 29.80 4.03
N ASP A 104 3.26 29.87 4.11
CA ASP A 104 2.48 31.11 4.10
C ASP A 104 1.69 31.19 5.41
N GLU A 105 2.11 32.11 6.29
CA GLU A 105 1.58 32.27 7.66
C GLU A 105 1.49 30.93 8.43
N GLY A 106 2.55 30.14 8.37
CA GLY A 106 2.66 28.86 9.08
C GLY A 106 1.98 27.67 8.39
N LYS A 107 1.27 27.88 7.28
CA LYS A 107 0.71 26.80 6.44
C LYS A 107 1.65 26.45 5.28
N ILE A 108 1.82 25.17 4.98
CA ILE A 108 2.64 24.77 3.83
C ILE A 108 1.90 24.99 2.51
N GLU A 109 2.60 25.49 1.49
CA GLU A 109 2.07 25.69 0.14
C GLU A 109 2.76 24.81 -0.91
N GLU A 110 4.05 24.60 -0.75
CA GLU A 110 4.89 23.87 -1.70
C GLU A 110 6.01 23.15 -0.95
N ILE A 111 6.31 21.94 -1.40
CA ILE A 111 7.38 21.09 -0.92
C ILE A 111 8.32 20.81 -2.09
N ALA A 112 9.63 20.89 -1.87
CA ALA A 112 10.64 20.50 -2.82
C ALA A 112 11.50 19.38 -2.24
N ILE A 113 11.39 18.17 -2.82
CA ILE A 113 12.14 16.97 -2.43
C ILE A 113 12.74 16.34 -3.69
N GLY A 114 13.85 15.61 -3.57
CA GLY A 114 14.46 14.91 -4.70
C GLY A 114 13.50 13.92 -5.34
N LYS A 115 13.30 14.02 -6.65
CA LYS A 115 12.35 13.19 -7.42
C LYS A 115 12.68 11.70 -7.31
N ASP A 116 13.96 11.36 -7.38
CA ASP A 116 14.47 9.99 -7.43
C ASP A 116 14.72 9.40 -6.02
N GLU A 117 14.33 10.11 -4.95
CA GLU A 117 14.45 9.61 -3.60
C GLU A 117 13.47 8.46 -3.31
N PRO A 118 13.89 7.45 -2.51
CA PRO A 118 12.98 6.42 -2.02
C PRO A 118 11.78 7.01 -1.27
N LEU A 119 10.61 6.39 -1.46
CA LEU A 119 9.35 6.88 -0.89
C LEU A 119 9.39 7.00 0.65
N TRP A 120 10.10 6.10 1.33
CA TRP A 120 10.26 6.18 2.77
C TRP A 120 10.98 7.47 3.22
N SER A 121 11.99 7.93 2.46
CA SER A 121 12.72 9.18 2.74
C SER A 121 11.78 10.37 2.56
N LYS A 122 11.07 10.42 1.43
CA LYS A 122 10.07 11.46 1.15
C LYS A 122 9.03 11.57 2.27
N ASN A 123 8.48 10.44 2.73
CA ASN A 123 7.49 10.40 3.81
C ASN A 123 8.07 10.87 5.17
N VAL A 124 9.32 10.53 5.50
CA VAL A 124 9.96 11.06 6.73
C VAL A 124 10.17 12.57 6.65
N LYS A 125 10.60 13.09 5.49
CA LYS A 125 10.78 14.52 5.24
C LYS A 125 9.46 15.29 5.34
N LYS A 126 8.37 14.77 4.73
CA LYS A 126 7.00 15.27 4.93
C LYS A 126 6.59 15.24 6.41
N GLY A 127 6.98 14.19 7.13
CA GLY A 127 6.75 14.08 8.58
C GLY A 127 7.42 15.19 9.38
N ILE A 128 8.66 15.55 9.05
CA ILE A 128 9.38 16.67 9.67
C ILE A 128 8.73 18.00 9.29
N LEU A 129 8.45 18.25 8.01
CA LEU A 129 7.77 19.47 7.56
C LEU A 129 6.43 19.68 8.27
N SER A 130 5.68 18.60 8.53
CA SER A 130 4.40 18.66 9.24
C SER A 130 4.51 19.19 10.68
N LEU A 131 5.68 19.05 11.33
CA LEU A 131 5.93 19.61 12.67
C LEU A 131 6.06 21.13 12.63
N PHE A 132 6.56 21.69 11.52
CA PHE A 132 6.74 23.13 11.32
C PHE A 132 5.49 23.84 10.79
N GLN A 133 4.43 23.08 10.44
CA GLN A 133 3.16 23.64 10.01
C GLN A 133 2.26 23.96 11.23
N LEU A 134 2.04 25.25 11.50
CA LEU A 134 1.15 25.72 12.56
C LEU A 134 0.28 26.87 12.04
N ASP A 135 -1.03 26.62 11.91
CA ASP A 135 -1.99 27.64 11.47
C ASP A 135 -2.52 28.46 12.66
N LEU A 136 -1.66 29.34 13.21
CA LEU A 136 -1.99 30.15 14.39
C LEU A 136 -2.71 31.47 14.07
N VAL A 137 -2.75 31.86 12.80
CA VAL A 137 -3.26 33.17 12.35
C VAL A 137 -4.53 33.01 11.53
N LYS A 138 -4.47 32.32 10.39
CA LYS A 138 -5.61 32.22 9.46
C LYS A 138 -6.70 31.34 10.01
N GLY A 139 -6.34 30.23 10.63
CA GLY A 139 -7.25 29.25 11.17
C GLY A 139 -7.95 29.68 12.47
N ARG A 140 -7.41 30.66 13.18
CA ARG A 140 -7.99 31.19 14.43
C ARG A 140 -9.04 32.26 14.13
N HIS A 141 -10.16 31.84 13.55
CA HIS A 141 -11.31 32.70 13.26
C HIS A 141 -12.12 33.07 14.52
N GLU A 142 -11.99 32.28 15.59
CA GLU A 142 -12.66 32.49 16.87
C GLU A 142 -11.93 33.57 17.70
N PRO A 143 -12.62 34.31 18.58
CA PRO A 143 -11.99 35.34 19.41
C PRO A 143 -10.85 34.75 20.25
N HIS A 144 -9.76 35.49 20.46
CA HIS A 144 -8.61 35.06 21.27
C HIS A 144 -8.96 34.58 22.69
N SER A 145 -10.14 34.95 23.22
CA SER A 145 -10.65 34.44 24.50
C SER A 145 -10.92 32.93 24.49
N GLU A 146 -11.20 32.35 23.33
CA GLU A 146 -11.35 30.91 23.17
C GLU A 146 -9.97 30.28 23.01
N LYS A 147 -9.57 29.53 24.04
CA LYS A 147 -8.30 28.80 24.12
C LYS A 147 -8.26 27.54 23.22
N LYS A 148 -9.27 27.33 22.37
CA LYS A 148 -9.37 26.16 21.50
C LYS A 148 -10.03 26.55 20.19
N TYR A 149 -9.57 25.99 19.08
CA TYR A 149 -10.16 26.23 17.76
C TYR A 149 -9.89 25.05 16.81
N HIS A 150 -10.77 24.89 15.82
CA HIS A 150 -10.66 23.84 14.80
C HIS A 150 -10.30 24.41 13.43
N VAL A 151 -9.42 23.72 12.73
CA VAL A 151 -8.98 24.07 11.38
C VAL A 151 -8.94 22.86 10.47
N ARG A 152 -9.22 23.05 9.18
CA ARG A 152 -8.99 22.04 8.14
C ARG A 152 -7.57 22.19 7.63
N GLU A 153 -6.69 21.32 8.08
CA GLU A 153 -5.25 21.44 7.83
C GLU A 153 -4.70 20.22 7.10
N ASP A 154 -3.90 20.45 6.06
CA ASP A 154 -3.19 19.38 5.36
C ASP A 154 -2.13 18.71 6.25
N GLY A 155 -1.82 17.45 6.00
CA GLY A 155 -0.86 16.69 6.80
C GLY A 155 -0.58 15.33 6.19
N LEU A 156 0.06 14.44 6.96
CA LEU A 156 0.47 13.11 6.48
C LEU A 156 -0.69 12.24 5.98
N HIS A 157 -1.93 12.55 6.35
CA HIS A 157 -3.13 11.81 5.96
C HIS A 157 -4.06 12.64 5.06
N GLY A 158 -3.51 13.64 4.36
CA GLY A 158 -4.28 14.64 3.62
C GLY A 158 -4.87 15.70 4.54
N ALA A 159 -5.88 16.43 4.08
CA ALA A 159 -6.54 17.43 4.90
C ALA A 159 -7.34 16.75 6.02
N CYS A 160 -7.15 17.24 7.25
CA CYS A 160 -7.72 16.68 8.47
C CYS A 160 -8.41 17.75 9.31
N ASP A 161 -9.47 17.37 10.03
CA ASP A 161 -10.02 18.16 11.13
C ASP A 161 -8.98 18.19 12.26
N THR A 162 -8.41 19.36 12.52
CA THR A 162 -7.29 19.56 13.46
C THR A 162 -7.71 20.54 14.54
N LEU A 163 -7.61 20.11 15.79
CA LEU A 163 -7.91 20.89 16.98
C LEU A 163 -6.61 21.50 17.53
N TYR A 164 -6.61 22.80 17.76
CA TYR A 164 -5.60 23.50 18.52
C TYR A 164 -6.14 23.81 19.92
N VAL A 165 -5.32 23.59 20.95
CA VAL A 165 -5.59 23.93 22.34
C VAL A 165 -4.45 24.81 22.84
N VAL A 166 -4.69 26.10 23.02
CA VAL A 166 -3.75 27.07 23.54
C VAL A 166 -3.81 27.05 25.07
N HIS A 167 -2.73 26.64 25.72
CA HIS A 167 -2.67 26.56 27.19
C HIS A 167 -2.29 27.92 27.77
N GLU A 168 -1.24 28.51 27.24
CA GLU A 168 -0.66 29.79 27.63
C GLU A 168 -0.30 30.61 26.38
N GLU A 169 -0.54 31.91 26.44
CA GLU A 169 -0.26 32.85 25.36
C GLU A 169 0.06 34.20 25.99
N ASP A 170 1.36 34.48 26.06
CA ASP A 170 1.93 35.73 26.56
C ASP A 170 2.52 36.56 25.40
N HIS A 171 3.16 37.68 25.70
CA HIS A 171 3.70 38.59 24.68
C HIS A 171 4.82 37.99 23.82
N ASP A 172 5.60 37.05 24.36
CA ASP A 172 6.76 36.45 23.71
C ASP A 172 6.83 34.92 23.87
N TYR A 173 5.74 34.29 24.30
CA TYR A 173 5.67 32.85 24.55
C TYR A 173 4.27 32.30 24.26
N ILE A 174 4.21 31.14 23.61
CA ILE A 174 2.96 30.41 23.36
C ILE A 174 3.17 28.94 23.65
N GLU A 175 2.28 28.37 24.45
CA GLU A 175 2.20 26.95 24.74
C GLU A 175 0.89 26.38 24.20
N LEU A 176 0.96 25.35 23.37
CA LEU A 176 -0.23 24.76 22.76
C LEU A 176 -0.10 23.27 22.47
N THR A 177 -1.24 22.61 22.31
CA THR A 177 -1.33 21.25 21.77
C THR A 177 -2.15 21.24 20.49
N LYS A 178 -1.61 20.59 19.48
CA LYS A 178 -2.25 20.31 18.19
C LYS A 178 -2.67 18.85 18.16
N ILE A 179 -3.94 18.58 17.89
CA ILE A 179 -4.53 17.24 17.88
C ILE A 179 -5.18 17.02 16.52
N LYS A 180 -4.79 15.96 15.80
CA LYS A 180 -5.39 15.61 14.51
C LYS A 180 -6.46 14.53 14.69
N ASN A 181 -7.67 14.78 14.20
CA ASN A 181 -8.71 13.76 14.13
C ASN A 181 -8.50 12.88 12.88
N LEU A 182 -7.86 11.73 13.08
CA LEU A 182 -7.48 10.82 12.00
C LEU A 182 -8.66 10.09 11.34
N GLU A 183 -9.84 10.09 11.97
CA GLU A 183 -11.07 9.55 11.37
C GLU A 183 -11.72 10.54 10.41
N LYS A 184 -11.37 11.83 10.51
CA LYS A 184 -11.86 12.90 9.64
C LYS A 184 -10.77 13.43 8.72
N CYS A 185 -9.92 12.56 8.19
CA CYS A 185 -8.91 12.91 7.18
C CYS A 185 -9.35 12.47 5.78
N ASP A 186 -8.85 13.13 4.73
CA ASP A 186 -9.14 12.77 3.34
C ASP A 186 -8.57 11.39 2.95
N HIS A 187 -7.45 11.00 3.57
CA HIS A 187 -6.81 9.71 3.34
C HIS A 187 -6.70 8.89 4.64
N PRO A 188 -6.82 7.55 4.57
CA PRO A 188 -6.64 6.70 5.73
C PRO A 188 -5.18 6.69 6.20
N ALA A 189 -4.98 6.48 7.50
CA ALA A 189 -3.65 6.34 8.11
C ALA A 189 -2.96 4.99 7.81
N TYR A 190 -3.56 4.16 6.95
CA TYR A 190 -3.08 2.82 6.63
C TYR A 190 -3.40 2.46 5.17
N ALA A 191 -2.62 1.53 4.61
CA ALA A 191 -2.95 0.82 3.38
C ALA A 191 -3.19 -0.67 3.71
N ILE A 192 -4.18 -1.26 3.04
CA ILE A 192 -4.46 -2.70 3.14
C ILE A 192 -3.82 -3.38 1.94
N ILE A 193 -2.91 -4.32 2.22
CA ILE A 193 -2.27 -5.16 1.21
C ILE A 193 -2.89 -6.56 1.29
N GLY A 194 -3.26 -7.09 0.14
CA GLY A 194 -3.89 -8.39 -0.02
C GLY A 194 -5.40 -8.37 0.07
N ARG A 195 -5.96 -9.56 0.28
CA ARG A 195 -7.41 -9.76 0.21
C ARG A 195 -8.09 -9.32 1.51
N GLU A 196 -9.00 -8.36 1.37
CA GLU A 196 -9.95 -8.01 2.42
C GLU A 196 -11.14 -8.97 2.38
N VAL A 197 -11.24 -9.84 3.39
CA VAL A 197 -12.41 -10.72 3.60
C VAL A 197 -13.24 -10.14 4.74
N ALA A 198 -13.85 -8.99 4.47
CA ALA A 198 -14.72 -8.29 5.43
C ALA A 198 -16.04 -7.90 4.75
N LYS A 199 -17.09 -7.76 5.55
CA LYS A 199 -18.35 -7.13 5.12
C LYS A 199 -18.45 -5.78 5.79
N LYS A 200 -18.96 -4.78 5.07
CA LYS A 200 -19.26 -3.48 5.67
C LYS A 200 -20.21 -3.71 6.85
N CYS A 201 -19.76 -3.33 8.03
CA CYS A 201 -20.55 -3.43 9.22
C CYS A 201 -21.58 -2.28 9.22
N VAL A 202 -22.86 -2.63 9.40
CA VAL A 202 -23.99 -1.68 9.31
C VAL A 202 -24.31 -1.05 10.68
N LYS A 203 -23.85 -1.65 11.78
CA LYS A 203 -24.16 -1.24 13.16
C LYS A 203 -22.91 -1.23 14.07
N CYS A 204 -21.83 -0.62 13.61
CA CYS A 204 -20.51 -0.78 14.25
C CYS A 204 -20.42 -0.10 15.62
N GLU A 205 -21.01 1.09 15.75
CA GLU A 205 -21.09 1.81 17.03
C GLU A 205 -21.83 0.99 18.10
N ALA A 206 -22.93 0.33 17.71
CA ALA A 206 -23.70 -0.52 18.61
C ALA A 206 -23.02 -1.87 18.90
N GLN A 207 -22.00 -2.25 18.14
CA GLN A 207 -21.27 -3.51 18.26
C GLN A 207 -19.83 -3.32 18.77
N GLU A 208 -19.39 -2.08 18.99
CA GLU A 208 -18.02 -1.69 19.38
C GLU A 208 -16.91 -2.30 18.50
N THR A 209 -17.22 -2.65 17.25
CA THR A 209 -16.29 -3.34 16.36
C THR A 209 -15.38 -2.35 15.62
N HIS A 210 -14.39 -1.78 16.33
CA HIS A 210 -13.35 -0.93 15.74
C HIS A 210 -12.03 -1.71 15.66
N PRO A 211 -11.75 -2.43 14.56
CA PRO A 211 -10.56 -3.27 14.44
C PRO A 211 -9.28 -2.44 14.37
N ALA A 212 -9.36 -1.14 14.09
CA ALA A 212 -8.23 -0.24 14.15
C ALA A 212 -8.65 1.15 14.63
N SER A 213 -7.76 1.86 15.32
CA SER A 213 -7.89 3.29 15.59
C SER A 213 -6.52 3.95 15.60
N SER A 214 -6.47 5.27 15.39
CA SER A 214 -5.22 6.01 15.30
C SER A 214 -5.32 7.35 16.01
N THR A 215 -4.24 7.76 16.66
CA THR A 215 -4.15 9.04 17.37
C THR A 215 -2.89 9.78 16.94
N SER A 216 -2.97 11.11 16.90
CA SER A 216 -1.82 11.97 16.64
C SER A 216 -2.00 13.30 17.38
N GLU A 217 -1.05 13.60 18.26
CA GLU A 217 -0.99 14.85 19.01
C GLU A 217 0.43 15.37 19.07
N VAL A 218 0.57 16.69 19.09
CA VAL A 218 1.85 17.38 19.21
C VAL A 218 1.69 18.55 20.17
N TYR A 219 2.49 18.53 21.22
CA TYR A 219 2.67 19.64 22.15
C TYR A 219 3.79 20.55 21.66
N TYR A 220 3.61 21.86 21.80
CA TYR A 220 4.54 22.89 21.35
C TYR A 220 4.80 23.94 22.42
N GLU A 221 6.07 24.31 22.54
CA GLU A 221 6.52 25.56 23.16
C GLU A 221 7.11 26.44 22.07
N LEU A 222 6.62 27.67 21.99
CA LEU A 222 6.98 28.63 20.98
C LEU A 222 7.50 29.91 21.64
N LYS A 223 8.59 30.46 21.09
CA LYS A 223 9.09 31.78 21.45
C LYS A 223 8.62 32.80 20.42
N GLY A 224 7.87 33.82 20.84
CA GLY A 224 7.37 34.90 20.00
C GLY A 224 5.85 35.04 20.05
N THR A 225 5.26 35.39 18.91
CA THR A 225 3.82 35.67 18.73
C THR A 225 3.21 34.73 17.68
N ALA A 226 1.88 34.67 17.59
CA ALA A 226 1.19 33.84 16.61
C ALA A 226 1.62 34.12 15.15
N GLN A 227 1.98 35.36 14.82
CA GLN A 227 2.45 35.76 13.49
C GLN A 227 3.96 35.52 13.30
N HIS A 228 4.73 35.58 14.38
CA HIS A 228 6.18 35.51 14.36
C HIS A 228 6.65 34.68 15.56
N TYR A 229 6.81 33.37 15.36
CA TYR A 229 7.33 32.44 16.36
C TYR A 229 8.52 31.61 15.88
N VAL A 230 9.34 31.18 16.84
CA VAL A 230 10.32 30.10 16.71
C VAL A 230 9.86 28.93 17.56
N ILE A 231 9.84 27.72 16.99
CA ILE A 231 9.58 26.50 17.75
C ILE A 231 10.80 26.21 18.62
N THR A 232 10.67 26.25 19.94
CA THR A 232 11.75 25.91 20.87
C THR A 232 11.68 24.44 21.28
N HIS A 233 10.45 23.91 21.41
CA HIS A 233 10.20 22.52 21.72
C HIS A 233 8.94 22.03 21.02
N ALA A 234 8.99 20.82 20.48
CA ALA A 234 7.82 20.08 20.04
C ALA A 234 7.93 18.62 20.48
N TRP A 235 6.92 18.13 21.18
CA TRP A 235 6.81 16.73 21.60
C TRP A 235 5.57 16.10 20.97
N ALA A 236 5.78 15.10 20.14
CA ALA A 236 4.74 14.43 19.37
C ALA A 236 4.54 12.99 19.84
N GLU A 237 3.30 12.62 20.12
CA GLU A 237 2.87 11.25 20.35
C GLU A 237 1.92 10.81 19.22
N SER A 238 2.12 9.59 18.73
CA SER A 238 1.21 8.96 17.78
C SER A 238 1.03 7.48 18.13
N GLY A 239 -0.20 7.00 17.93
CA GLY A 239 -0.58 5.64 18.27
C GLY A 239 -1.41 5.01 17.18
N TYR A 240 -1.15 3.73 16.90
CA TYR A 240 -2.00 2.87 16.10
C TYR A 240 -2.42 1.67 16.94
N LEU A 241 -3.72 1.51 17.14
CA LEU A 241 -4.29 0.34 17.80
C LEU A 241 -4.84 -0.58 16.72
N PHE A 242 -4.48 -1.86 16.78
CA PHE A 242 -5.04 -2.92 15.96
C PHE A 242 -5.64 -4.03 16.83
N LYS A 243 -6.88 -4.40 16.52
CA LYS A 243 -7.73 -5.36 17.26
C LYS A 243 -8.28 -6.43 16.30
N PRO A 244 -7.42 -7.33 15.78
CA PRO A 244 -7.80 -8.28 14.74
C PRO A 244 -8.89 -9.28 15.18
N HIS A 245 -9.03 -9.53 16.48
CA HIS A 245 -9.99 -10.47 17.05
C HIS A 245 -10.85 -9.82 18.14
N GLY A 246 -11.13 -8.51 17.99
CA GLY A 246 -11.83 -7.72 19.01
C GLY A 246 -10.96 -7.44 20.23
N GLU A 247 -11.60 -7.27 21.39
CA GLU A 247 -10.93 -6.83 22.62
C GLU A 247 -9.93 -7.85 23.20
N GLY A 248 -10.02 -9.12 22.80
CA GLY A 248 -9.19 -10.19 23.33
C GLY A 248 -7.74 -10.21 22.83
N LYS A 249 -7.41 -9.49 21.75
CA LYS A 249 -6.02 -9.30 21.30
C LYS A 249 -5.84 -7.89 20.75
N LYS A 250 -4.96 -7.13 21.40
CA LYS A 250 -4.65 -5.75 21.04
C LYS A 250 -3.17 -5.62 20.71
N ILE A 251 -2.87 -4.95 19.62
CA ILE A 251 -1.51 -4.60 19.25
C ILE A 251 -1.47 -3.08 19.15
N HIS A 252 -0.57 -2.46 19.90
CA HIS A 252 -0.33 -1.03 19.81
C HIS A 252 1.00 -0.79 19.12
N VAL A 253 1.01 0.11 18.14
CA VAL A 253 2.22 0.74 17.62
C VAL A 253 2.25 2.14 18.20
N LYS A 254 3.34 2.49 18.89
CA LYS A 254 3.54 3.80 19.50
C LYS A 254 4.74 4.48 18.88
N LEU A 255 4.63 5.77 18.62
CA LEU A 255 5.70 6.60 18.10
C LEU A 255 5.76 7.89 18.94
N ASN A 256 6.85 8.04 19.68
CA ASN A 256 7.15 9.25 20.44
C ASN A 256 8.30 9.97 19.77
N ARG A 257 8.18 11.29 19.60
CA ARG A 257 9.20 12.11 18.94
C ARG A 257 9.36 13.43 19.65
N THR A 258 10.58 13.92 19.72
CA THR A 258 10.92 15.22 20.29
C THR A 258 11.77 15.97 19.28
N LEU A 259 11.39 17.22 19.01
CA LEU A 259 12.15 18.19 18.27
C LEU A 259 12.48 19.34 19.22
N HIS A 260 13.75 19.60 19.49
CA HIS A 260 14.16 20.63 20.44
C HIS A 260 15.25 21.53 19.85
N LEU A 261 15.05 22.84 19.91
CA LEU A 261 16.01 23.82 19.42
C LEU A 261 17.26 23.79 20.32
N GLN A 262 18.42 23.51 19.74
CA GLN A 262 19.70 23.48 20.43
C GLN A 262 20.45 24.80 20.25
N GLU A 263 20.55 25.25 19.01
CA GLU A 263 21.40 26.39 18.63
C GLU A 263 20.73 27.24 17.55
N GLU A 264 21.03 28.54 17.59
CA GLU A 264 20.67 29.54 16.58
C GLU A 264 21.92 30.36 16.28
N HIS A 265 22.35 30.36 15.01
CA HIS A 265 23.52 31.10 14.57
C HIS A 265 23.46 31.45 13.07
N ASP A 266 24.46 32.18 12.57
CA ASP A 266 24.54 32.47 11.14
C ASP A 266 24.68 31.17 10.33
N ALA A 267 24.06 31.13 9.15
CA ALA A 267 24.02 29.94 8.30
C ALA A 267 25.44 29.56 7.83
N VAL A 268 25.83 28.31 8.10
CA VAL A 268 27.14 27.73 7.75
C VAL A 268 27.00 26.36 7.08
N THR A 269 25.89 25.68 7.30
CA THR A 269 25.62 24.35 6.74
C THR A 269 25.18 24.46 5.28
N ASP A 270 25.74 23.64 4.40
CA ASP A 270 25.28 23.56 3.01
C ASP A 270 23.94 22.80 2.91
N THR A 271 22.91 23.53 2.49
CA THR A 271 21.53 23.06 2.27
C THR A 271 21.09 23.22 0.81
N ALA A 272 22.02 23.30 -0.14
CA ALA A 272 21.69 23.34 -1.56
C ALA A 272 20.79 22.15 -1.95
N LEU A 273 19.69 22.43 -2.65
CA LEU A 273 18.80 21.39 -3.17
C LEU A 273 19.43 20.75 -4.41
N GLY A 274 19.10 19.47 -4.66
CA GLY A 274 19.54 18.75 -5.86
C GLY A 274 18.94 19.30 -7.16
N GLU A 275 19.45 18.84 -8.30
CA GLU A 275 19.00 19.31 -9.63
C GLU A 275 17.63 18.75 -10.04
N HIS A 276 17.29 17.53 -9.60
CA HIS A 276 16.05 16.83 -9.95
C HIS A 276 15.05 16.87 -8.79
N LEU A 277 14.34 18.00 -8.68
CA LEU A 277 13.31 18.20 -7.64
C LEU A 277 11.92 17.91 -8.18
N GLU A 278 11.11 17.32 -7.31
CA GLU A 278 9.67 17.22 -7.45
C GLU A 278 9.02 18.29 -6.57
N LYS A 279 8.06 19.03 -7.15
CA LYS A 279 7.27 20.02 -6.43
C LYS A 279 5.93 19.40 -6.06
N GLU A 280 5.65 19.34 -4.76
CA GLU A 280 4.41 18.83 -4.23
C GLU A 280 3.67 19.91 -3.45
N HIS A 281 2.34 19.82 -3.40
CA HIS A 281 1.48 20.78 -2.71
C HIS A 281 0.71 20.16 -1.54
N SER A 282 1.05 18.93 -1.17
CA SER A 282 0.45 18.24 -0.02
C SER A 282 1.51 17.49 0.79
N LEU A 283 1.31 17.47 2.11
CA LEU A 283 2.05 16.66 3.07
C LEU A 283 1.58 15.21 3.11
N ALA A 284 0.53 14.85 2.36
CA ALA A 284 0.00 13.49 2.35
C ALA A 284 1.12 12.49 2.04
N GLN A 285 1.28 11.53 2.94
CA GLN A 285 2.22 10.43 2.73
C GLN A 285 1.62 9.47 1.70
N GLU A 286 2.50 8.83 0.95
CA GLU A 286 2.07 7.80 -0.01
C GLU A 286 2.41 6.43 0.53
N PHE A 287 1.55 5.46 0.22
CA PHE A 287 1.77 4.07 0.53
C PHE A 287 2.12 3.31 -0.74
N ALA A 288 3.14 2.47 -0.65
CA ALA A 288 3.58 1.64 -1.75
C ALA A 288 2.59 0.50 -2.00
N THR A 289 1.58 0.76 -2.84
CA THR A 289 0.62 -0.24 -3.31
C THR A 289 0.79 -0.48 -4.80
N THR A 290 0.60 -1.71 -5.23
CA THR A 290 0.59 -2.12 -6.64
C THR A 290 -0.70 -2.86 -6.89
N GLY A 291 -1.44 -2.46 -7.92
CA GLY A 291 -2.75 -3.02 -8.26
C GLY A 291 -3.22 -2.66 -9.67
N ASP A 292 -2.49 -1.77 -10.32
CA ASP A 292 -2.71 -1.24 -11.66
C ASP A 292 -1.80 -1.86 -12.72
N LEU A 293 -0.95 -2.83 -12.35
CA LEU A 293 -0.04 -3.49 -13.30
C LEU A 293 -0.82 -4.11 -14.48
N THR A 294 -0.36 -3.80 -15.69
CA THR A 294 -0.90 -4.32 -16.95
C THR A 294 0.08 -5.21 -17.71
N ASP A 295 1.39 -5.00 -17.54
CA ASP A 295 2.43 -5.84 -18.12
C ASP A 295 2.72 -7.06 -17.23
N VAL A 296 2.60 -8.25 -17.81
CA VAL A 296 2.93 -9.54 -17.16
C VAL A 296 4.42 -9.64 -16.85
N GLY A 297 5.29 -8.98 -17.63
CA GLY A 297 6.73 -8.94 -17.38
C GLY A 297 7.08 -8.34 -16.02
N GLU A 298 6.31 -7.34 -15.57
CA GLU A 298 6.54 -6.66 -14.29
C GLU A 298 6.26 -7.53 -13.07
N LEU A 299 5.47 -8.60 -13.23
CA LEU A 299 5.17 -9.53 -12.14
C LEU A 299 6.40 -10.29 -11.62
N LYS A 300 7.53 -10.25 -12.35
CA LYS A 300 8.79 -10.87 -11.93
C LYS A 300 9.57 -10.06 -10.90
N PHE A 301 9.21 -8.79 -10.70
CA PHE A 301 9.88 -7.93 -9.72
C PHE A 301 9.15 -7.95 -8.37
N PRO A 302 9.85 -7.63 -7.27
CA PRO A 302 9.23 -7.54 -5.95
C PRO A 302 8.07 -6.54 -5.95
N ASN A 303 6.98 -6.87 -5.24
CA ASN A 303 5.85 -5.96 -5.06
C ASN A 303 6.28 -4.62 -4.46
N ALA A 304 5.51 -3.56 -4.72
CA ALA A 304 5.85 -2.20 -4.32
C ALA A 304 6.17 -2.04 -2.83
N MET A 305 5.48 -2.79 -1.95
CA MET A 305 5.70 -2.77 -0.51
C MET A 305 7.09 -3.20 -0.06
N TYR A 306 7.85 -3.90 -0.89
CA TYR A 306 9.26 -4.21 -0.61
C TYR A 306 10.20 -3.31 -1.40
N LYS A 307 9.89 -3.08 -2.69
CA LYS A 307 10.70 -2.23 -3.58
C LYS A 307 10.86 -0.81 -3.06
N HIS A 308 9.76 -0.14 -2.69
CA HIS A 308 9.78 1.28 -2.29
C HIS A 308 10.40 1.52 -0.91
N TYR A 309 10.39 0.51 -0.06
CA TYR A 309 11.01 0.55 1.27
C TYR A 309 12.41 -0.07 1.28
N ALA A 310 13.00 -0.33 0.10
CA ALA A 310 14.34 -0.91 -0.06
C ALA A 310 14.57 -2.18 0.78
N VAL A 311 13.53 -3.02 0.91
CA VAL A 311 13.63 -4.27 1.67
C VAL A 311 14.28 -5.32 0.78
N HIS A 312 15.50 -5.72 1.14
CA HIS A 312 16.28 -6.69 0.38
C HIS A 312 16.04 -8.14 0.82
N ALA A 313 16.25 -9.06 -0.12
CA ALA A 313 16.22 -10.50 0.12
C ALA A 313 17.38 -10.96 1.00
N ASN A 314 17.12 -11.91 1.91
CA ASN A 314 18.14 -12.58 2.70
C ASN A 314 18.24 -14.07 2.32
N LYS A 315 18.99 -14.36 1.25
CA LYS A 315 19.21 -15.71 0.71
C LYS A 315 19.79 -16.67 1.76
N GLU A 316 20.68 -16.18 2.61
CA GLU A 316 21.35 -17.01 3.61
C GLU A 316 20.39 -17.51 4.69
N LYS A 317 19.42 -16.67 5.11
CA LYS A 317 18.39 -17.06 6.07
C LYS A 317 17.47 -18.14 5.51
N VAL A 318 17.14 -18.08 4.22
CA VAL A 318 16.38 -19.13 3.52
C VAL A 318 17.19 -20.43 3.44
N ARG A 319 18.47 -20.35 3.02
CA ARG A 319 19.38 -21.51 2.90
C ARG A 319 19.59 -22.22 4.24
N ARG A 320 19.61 -21.48 5.34
CA ARG A 320 19.76 -22.03 6.71
C ARG A 320 18.45 -22.53 7.31
N SER A 321 17.31 -22.41 6.64
CA SER A 321 16.06 -22.92 7.19
C SER A 321 16.11 -24.45 7.36
N SER A 322 15.61 -24.96 8.49
CA SER A 322 15.44 -26.41 8.68
C SER A 322 14.31 -26.95 7.79
N ILE A 323 13.26 -26.15 7.55
CA ILE A 323 12.12 -26.55 6.70
C ILE A 323 12.58 -26.85 5.28
N MET A 324 13.49 -26.04 4.73
CA MET A 324 14.05 -26.23 3.39
C MET A 324 15.09 -27.37 3.32
N ARG A 325 15.39 -28.05 4.44
CA ARG A 325 16.37 -29.14 4.53
C ARG A 325 15.75 -30.48 4.91
N LYS A 326 14.79 -30.47 5.84
CA LYS A 326 14.04 -31.64 6.29
C LYS A 326 12.79 -31.18 7.04
N TYR A 327 11.63 -31.34 6.43
CA TYR A 327 10.32 -31.22 7.09
C TYR A 327 9.45 -32.35 6.56
N THR A 328 9.07 -33.30 7.43
CA THR A 328 8.33 -34.50 7.04
C THR A 328 7.01 -34.61 7.78
N ASP A 329 6.16 -35.56 7.38
CA ASP A 329 4.90 -35.86 8.08
C ASP A 329 5.11 -36.21 9.56
N ASP A 330 6.28 -36.71 9.94
CA ASP A 330 6.59 -37.00 11.34
C ASP A 330 6.79 -35.70 12.16
N ASP A 331 7.30 -34.63 11.54
CA ASP A 331 7.36 -33.32 12.18
C ASP A 331 5.96 -32.72 12.41
N ILE A 332 4.98 -33.08 11.57
CA ILE A 332 3.57 -32.70 11.74
C ILE A 332 2.93 -33.53 12.86
N LYS A 333 3.19 -34.84 12.92
CA LYS A 333 2.67 -35.71 14.00
C LYS A 333 3.20 -35.32 15.38
N GLU A 334 4.41 -34.76 15.44
CA GLU A 334 5.04 -34.30 16.68
C GLU A 334 4.86 -32.79 16.93
N ILE A 335 3.92 -32.12 16.25
CA ILE A 335 3.77 -30.65 16.33
C ILE A 335 3.53 -30.14 17.75
N ASP A 336 2.87 -30.93 18.59
CA ASP A 336 2.62 -30.60 20.01
C ASP A 336 3.89 -30.70 20.87
N ASN A 337 4.88 -31.46 20.43
CA ASN A 337 6.11 -31.78 21.16
C ASN A 337 7.35 -31.10 20.57
N LYS A 338 7.28 -30.58 19.34
CA LYS A 338 8.33 -29.81 18.68
C LYS A 338 7.94 -28.34 18.62
N PRO A 339 8.48 -27.48 19.52
CA PRO A 339 8.32 -26.05 19.35
C PRO A 339 9.05 -25.67 18.06
N ARG A 340 8.42 -24.82 17.25
CA ARG A 340 9.01 -24.03 16.13
C ARG A 340 8.67 -24.42 14.69
N GLY A 341 7.85 -25.43 14.39
CA GLY A 341 7.50 -25.71 12.98
C GLY A 341 6.83 -24.50 12.29
N SER A 342 5.75 -24.01 12.88
CA SER A 342 5.03 -22.80 12.43
C SER A 342 5.88 -21.53 12.54
N GLU A 343 6.61 -21.34 13.63
CA GLU A 343 7.49 -20.19 13.84
C GLU A 343 8.63 -20.12 12.81
N THR A 344 9.25 -21.27 12.50
CA THR A 344 10.29 -21.38 11.48
C THR A 344 9.70 -21.09 10.10
N PHE A 345 8.48 -21.56 9.82
CA PHE A 345 7.79 -21.25 8.58
C PHE A 345 7.51 -19.75 8.45
N LEU A 346 7.02 -19.10 9.51
CA LEU A 346 6.79 -17.65 9.52
C LEU A 346 8.10 -16.86 9.34
N THR A 347 9.18 -17.31 9.98
CA THR A 347 10.51 -16.72 9.82
C THR A 347 11.03 -16.86 8.38
N LEU A 348 10.79 -18.01 7.76
CA LEU A 348 11.12 -18.29 6.37
C LEU A 348 10.28 -17.42 5.42
N TYR A 349 8.96 -17.37 5.62
CA TYR A 349 8.02 -16.53 4.89
C TYR A 349 8.45 -15.06 4.89
N ASN A 350 8.73 -14.49 6.06
CA ASN A 350 9.14 -13.09 6.19
C ASN A 350 10.44 -12.78 5.44
N SER A 351 11.32 -13.76 5.32
CA SER A 351 12.60 -13.60 4.60
C SER A 351 12.43 -13.78 3.11
N PHE A 352 11.53 -14.68 2.68
CA PHE A 352 11.30 -15.05 1.29
C PHE A 352 10.37 -14.09 0.55
N ALA A 353 9.47 -13.39 1.25
CA ALA A 353 8.44 -12.56 0.64
C ALA A 353 8.98 -11.37 -0.18
N SER A 354 10.19 -10.87 0.10
CA SER A 354 10.83 -9.79 -0.67
C SER A 354 11.58 -10.24 -1.93
N PHE A 355 11.64 -11.55 -2.19
CA PHE A 355 12.46 -12.09 -3.28
C PHE A 355 11.88 -11.75 -4.64
N ASP A 356 12.77 -11.48 -5.60
CA ASP A 356 12.41 -11.42 -7.02
C ASP A 356 12.35 -12.82 -7.67
N TYR A 357 11.95 -12.87 -8.93
CA TYR A 357 11.81 -14.13 -9.68
C TYR A 357 13.13 -14.94 -9.75
N ASP A 358 14.27 -14.30 -9.98
CA ASP A 358 15.56 -14.98 -10.16
C ASP A 358 16.07 -15.53 -8.82
N GLU A 359 15.83 -14.79 -7.74
CA GLU A 359 16.14 -15.24 -6.38
C GLU A 359 15.27 -16.43 -5.97
N ILE A 360 14.00 -16.45 -6.35
CA ILE A 360 13.12 -17.61 -6.16
C ILE A 360 13.62 -18.81 -6.97
N SER A 361 14.04 -18.60 -8.22
CA SER A 361 14.64 -19.64 -9.05
C SER A 361 15.87 -20.25 -8.39
N TRP A 362 16.74 -19.41 -7.84
CA TRP A 362 17.90 -19.87 -7.08
C TRP A 362 17.53 -20.74 -5.87
N VAL A 363 16.48 -20.39 -5.12
CA VAL A 363 15.99 -21.22 -4.01
C VAL A 363 15.49 -22.57 -4.53
N TYR A 364 14.73 -22.57 -5.61
CA TYR A 364 14.21 -23.80 -6.21
C TYR A 364 15.35 -24.74 -6.66
N GLU A 365 16.34 -24.20 -7.38
CA GLU A 365 17.49 -24.99 -7.86
C GLU A 365 18.34 -25.54 -6.71
N THR A 366 18.66 -24.70 -5.73
CA THR A 366 19.61 -25.06 -4.67
C THR A 366 19.01 -25.82 -3.50
N GLN A 367 17.71 -25.67 -3.23
CA GLN A 367 17.04 -26.33 -2.10
C GLN A 367 16.13 -27.46 -2.57
N VAL A 368 15.35 -27.27 -3.64
CA VAL A 368 14.35 -28.26 -4.08
C VAL A 368 14.97 -29.27 -5.04
N GLN A 369 15.63 -28.80 -6.11
CA GLN A 369 16.21 -29.71 -7.11
C GLN A 369 17.43 -30.46 -6.59
N ALA A 370 18.26 -29.81 -5.78
CA ALA A 370 19.43 -30.42 -5.13
C ALA A 370 19.09 -31.24 -3.87
N ALA A 371 17.82 -31.35 -3.48
CA ALA A 371 17.42 -32.14 -2.33
C ALA A 371 17.69 -33.65 -2.53
N PRO A 372 18.05 -34.40 -1.46
CA PRO A 372 18.06 -35.86 -1.51
C PRO A 372 16.69 -36.41 -1.91
N GLU A 373 16.66 -37.46 -2.75
CA GLU A 373 15.41 -38.04 -3.28
C GLU A 373 14.40 -38.43 -2.19
N GLU A 374 14.88 -38.87 -1.02
CA GLU A 374 14.02 -39.21 0.13
C GLU A 374 13.22 -38.02 0.68
N ASN A 375 13.76 -36.78 0.59
CA ASN A 375 13.12 -35.57 1.12
C ASN A 375 12.59 -34.64 0.03
N LYS A 376 12.84 -34.95 -1.24
CA LYS A 376 12.61 -34.06 -2.37
C LYS A 376 11.14 -33.68 -2.54
N GLU A 377 10.24 -34.63 -2.37
CA GLU A 377 8.79 -34.40 -2.43
C GLU A 377 8.32 -33.49 -1.29
N SER A 378 8.75 -33.74 -0.06
CA SER A 378 8.36 -32.93 1.10
C SER A 378 8.90 -31.50 1.01
N ILE A 379 10.15 -31.31 0.54
CA ILE A 379 10.74 -29.99 0.33
C ILE A 379 10.03 -29.26 -0.81
N LEU A 380 9.65 -29.96 -1.89
CA LEU A 380 8.84 -29.38 -2.97
C LEU A 380 7.49 -28.88 -2.44
N HIS A 381 6.78 -29.68 -1.64
CA HIS A 381 5.50 -29.26 -1.05
C HIS A 381 5.67 -28.04 -0.14
N ALA A 382 6.69 -28.02 0.73
CA ALA A 382 6.99 -26.87 1.57
C ALA A 382 7.31 -25.61 0.75
N PHE A 383 8.04 -25.75 -0.36
CA PHE A 383 8.35 -24.66 -1.27
C PHE A 383 7.10 -24.12 -1.97
N LEU A 384 6.21 -25.00 -2.47
CA LEU A 384 4.94 -24.58 -3.08
C LEU A 384 4.01 -23.89 -2.08
N ASP A 385 3.99 -24.36 -0.84
CA ASP A 385 3.25 -23.73 0.26
C ASP A 385 3.81 -22.36 0.62
N LEU A 386 5.13 -22.21 0.57
CA LEU A 386 5.81 -20.94 0.79
C LEU A 386 5.53 -19.93 -0.34
N LEU A 387 5.56 -20.37 -1.61
CA LEU A 387 5.17 -19.53 -2.76
C LEU A 387 3.72 -19.05 -2.62
N ALA A 388 2.80 -19.96 -2.31
CA ALA A 388 1.39 -19.63 -2.15
C ALA A 388 1.15 -18.71 -0.95
N ALA A 389 1.82 -18.96 0.20
CA ALA A 389 1.68 -18.15 1.40
C ALA A 389 2.23 -16.72 1.20
N ALA A 390 3.40 -16.59 0.56
CA ALA A 390 3.96 -15.30 0.14
C ALA A 390 2.92 -14.52 -0.67
N GLY A 391 2.38 -15.14 -1.72
CA GLY A 391 1.28 -14.56 -2.50
C GLY A 391 1.63 -13.24 -3.19
N MET A 392 2.93 -12.97 -3.33
CA MET A 392 3.52 -11.84 -4.04
C MET A 392 3.61 -12.16 -5.53
N ASN A 393 3.74 -11.14 -6.37
CA ASN A 393 3.72 -11.28 -7.83
C ASN A 393 4.76 -12.29 -8.36
N PRO A 394 6.06 -12.23 -7.96
CA PRO A 394 7.06 -13.13 -8.51
C PRO A 394 6.87 -14.56 -8.02
N HIS A 395 6.38 -14.74 -6.80
CA HIS A 395 6.10 -16.04 -6.19
C HIS A 395 4.97 -16.78 -6.91
N ILE A 396 3.89 -16.07 -7.22
CA ILE A 396 2.79 -16.65 -7.98
C ILE A 396 3.24 -16.93 -9.41
N THR A 397 3.90 -15.98 -10.06
CA THR A 397 4.41 -16.15 -11.43
C THR A 397 5.35 -17.34 -11.55
N PHE A 398 6.24 -17.55 -10.57
CA PHE A 398 7.14 -18.70 -10.52
C PHE A 398 6.37 -20.02 -10.38
N GLY A 399 5.42 -20.11 -9.45
CA GLY A 399 4.58 -21.30 -9.28
C GLY A 399 3.75 -21.64 -10.53
N LEU A 400 3.21 -20.62 -11.21
CA LEU A 400 2.51 -20.80 -12.49
C LEU A 400 3.45 -21.28 -13.59
N ASN A 401 4.70 -20.83 -13.61
CA ASN A 401 5.69 -21.31 -14.57
C ASN A 401 6.04 -22.79 -14.36
N LEU A 402 6.21 -23.23 -13.11
CA LEU A 402 6.42 -24.65 -12.79
C LEU A 402 5.27 -25.52 -13.32
N ILE A 403 4.02 -25.05 -13.20
CA ILE A 403 2.83 -25.73 -13.70
C ILE A 403 2.85 -25.79 -15.24
N LYS A 404 3.03 -24.65 -15.91
CA LYS A 404 3.04 -24.56 -17.38
C LYS A 404 4.07 -25.48 -18.03
N ASN A 405 5.22 -25.68 -17.36
CA ASN A 405 6.32 -26.51 -17.84
C ASN A 405 6.28 -27.97 -17.36
N ASN A 406 5.18 -28.43 -16.73
CA ASN A 406 5.06 -29.78 -16.17
C ASN A 406 6.18 -30.15 -15.16
N GLN A 407 6.69 -29.17 -14.40
CA GLN A 407 7.75 -29.41 -13.41
C GLN A 407 7.22 -29.86 -12.04
N ILE A 408 5.90 -29.87 -11.85
CA ILE A 408 5.22 -30.37 -10.64
C ILE A 408 4.05 -31.27 -11.02
N SER A 409 3.56 -32.04 -10.04
CA SER A 409 2.43 -32.95 -10.28
C SER A 409 1.12 -32.18 -10.52
N LYS A 410 0.16 -32.86 -11.14
CA LYS A 410 -1.19 -32.32 -11.39
C LYS A 410 -1.93 -32.02 -10.09
N MET A 411 -1.68 -32.83 -9.06
CA MET A 411 -2.25 -32.67 -7.73
C MET A 411 -1.67 -31.43 -7.04
N ASP A 412 -0.37 -31.19 -7.19
CA ASP A 412 0.29 -30.00 -6.66
C ASP A 412 -0.16 -28.74 -7.37
N ALA A 413 -0.30 -28.80 -8.70
CA ALA A 413 -0.88 -27.71 -9.48
C ALA A 413 -2.30 -27.37 -8.99
N HIS A 414 -3.15 -28.40 -8.78
CA HIS A 414 -4.51 -28.21 -8.25
C HIS A 414 -4.50 -27.56 -6.86
N ARG A 415 -3.66 -28.04 -5.94
CA ARG A 415 -3.50 -27.48 -4.59
C ARG A 415 -3.00 -26.04 -4.64
N PHE A 416 -2.02 -25.74 -5.50
CA PHE A 416 -1.47 -24.40 -5.67
C PHE A 416 -2.53 -23.40 -6.13
N TYR A 417 -3.29 -23.72 -7.18
CA TYR A 417 -4.43 -22.89 -7.63
C TYR A 417 -5.46 -22.68 -6.52
N GLY A 418 -5.77 -23.73 -5.77
CA GLY A 418 -6.69 -23.66 -4.63
C GLY A 418 -6.27 -22.67 -3.54
N LYS A 419 -4.98 -22.35 -3.41
CA LYS A 419 -4.46 -21.42 -2.39
C LYS A 419 -4.32 -19.98 -2.86
N LEU A 420 -4.30 -19.71 -4.17
CA LEU A 420 -4.02 -18.37 -4.71
C LEU A 420 -4.98 -17.31 -4.16
N HIS A 421 -6.28 -17.53 -4.33
CA HIS A 421 -7.33 -16.58 -3.94
C HIS A 421 -7.41 -16.29 -2.43
N LEU A 422 -6.66 -17.02 -1.59
CA LEU A 422 -6.58 -16.81 -0.15
C LEU A 422 -5.40 -15.93 0.26
N ASN A 423 -4.34 -15.90 -0.53
CA ASN A 423 -3.05 -15.37 -0.09
C ASN A 423 -2.49 -14.24 -0.95
N LEU A 424 -3.10 -13.92 -2.09
CA LEU A 424 -2.65 -12.81 -2.93
C LEU A 424 -2.53 -11.50 -2.16
N LYS A 425 -1.39 -10.84 -2.33
CA LYS A 425 -1.04 -9.55 -1.72
C LYS A 425 -1.37 -8.38 -2.65
N GLU A 426 -1.46 -8.65 -3.93
CA GLU A 426 -1.86 -7.72 -4.97
C GLU A 426 -2.80 -8.42 -5.94
N VAL A 427 -3.75 -7.65 -6.50
CA VAL A 427 -4.59 -8.09 -7.61
C VAL A 427 -4.51 -7.02 -8.70
N SER A 428 -3.94 -7.39 -9.84
CA SER A 428 -3.76 -6.52 -11.01
C SER A 428 -4.23 -7.20 -12.29
N THR A 429 -4.38 -6.43 -13.37
CA THR A 429 -4.78 -6.99 -14.68
C THR A 429 -3.73 -8.02 -15.15
N ALA A 430 -2.45 -7.67 -15.03
CA ALA A 430 -1.34 -8.54 -15.38
C ALA A 430 -1.42 -9.89 -14.65
N LEU A 431 -1.65 -9.88 -13.33
CA LEU A 431 -1.71 -11.10 -12.54
C LEU A 431 -2.91 -11.98 -12.92
N ILE A 432 -4.08 -11.37 -13.15
CA ILE A 432 -5.27 -12.11 -13.59
C ILE A 432 -5.02 -12.77 -14.95
N TYR A 433 -4.34 -12.07 -15.87
CA TYR A 433 -4.00 -12.60 -17.19
C TYR A 433 -3.02 -13.77 -17.10
N GLU A 434 -1.97 -13.62 -16.31
CA GLU A 434 -0.97 -14.68 -16.10
C GLU A 434 -1.60 -15.96 -15.52
N ILE A 435 -2.53 -15.82 -14.55
CA ILE A 435 -3.29 -16.96 -14.02
C ILE A 435 -4.20 -17.53 -15.11
N ALA A 436 -4.98 -16.70 -15.81
CA ALA A 436 -5.92 -17.15 -16.85
C ALA A 436 -5.21 -17.87 -18.01
N ASP A 437 -4.04 -17.40 -18.41
CA ASP A 437 -3.23 -17.99 -19.47
C ASP A 437 -2.56 -19.29 -19.01
N SER A 438 -2.17 -19.39 -17.74
CA SER A 438 -1.75 -20.68 -17.18
C SER A 438 -2.86 -21.75 -17.30
N CYS A 439 -4.15 -21.37 -17.12
CA CYS A 439 -5.28 -22.28 -17.33
C CYS A 439 -5.42 -22.74 -18.78
N LYS A 440 -4.83 -22.00 -19.74
CA LYS A 440 -4.90 -22.31 -21.16
C LYS A 440 -3.77 -23.23 -21.63
N SER A 441 -2.75 -23.44 -20.80
CA SER A 441 -1.62 -24.33 -21.09
C SER A 441 -2.04 -25.79 -21.19
N GLU A 442 -1.32 -26.58 -21.98
CA GLU A 442 -1.62 -28.01 -22.16
C GLU A 442 -1.50 -28.80 -20.84
N ALA A 443 -0.53 -28.42 -19.99
CA ALA A 443 -0.34 -29.00 -18.65
C ALA A 443 -1.62 -28.94 -17.79
N VAL A 444 -2.37 -27.85 -17.91
CA VAL A 444 -3.59 -27.60 -17.12
C VAL A 444 -4.84 -28.08 -17.86
N LYS A 445 -5.00 -27.74 -19.14
CA LYS A 445 -6.19 -28.08 -19.95
C LYS A 445 -6.44 -29.58 -20.04
N SER A 446 -5.39 -30.39 -20.11
CA SER A 446 -5.51 -31.86 -20.21
C SER A 446 -6.06 -32.51 -18.93
N HIS A 447 -6.25 -31.76 -17.83
CA HIS A 447 -6.68 -32.27 -16.53
C HIS A 447 -7.89 -31.50 -15.98
N PRO A 448 -9.11 -32.06 -16.09
CA PRO A 448 -10.34 -31.36 -15.71
C PRO A 448 -10.34 -30.79 -14.28
N GLY A 449 -9.82 -31.54 -13.30
CA GLY A 449 -9.76 -31.09 -11.90
C GLY A 449 -8.81 -29.91 -11.68
N THR A 450 -7.64 -29.91 -12.32
CA THR A 450 -6.67 -28.81 -12.26
C THR A 450 -7.16 -27.61 -13.06
N TRP A 451 -7.75 -27.84 -14.23
CA TRP A 451 -8.37 -26.80 -15.06
C TRP A 451 -9.49 -26.06 -14.32
N SER A 452 -10.39 -26.80 -13.68
CA SER A 452 -11.47 -26.22 -12.87
C SER A 452 -10.92 -25.39 -11.71
N ALA A 453 -9.92 -25.89 -10.98
CA ALA A 453 -9.28 -25.15 -9.90
C ALA A 453 -8.63 -23.84 -10.41
N CYS A 454 -7.96 -23.88 -11.56
CA CYS A 454 -7.38 -22.71 -12.19
C CYS A 454 -8.45 -21.66 -12.57
N LYS A 455 -9.55 -22.09 -13.21
CA LYS A 455 -10.65 -21.20 -13.58
C LYS A 455 -11.32 -20.59 -12.34
N PHE A 456 -11.55 -21.39 -11.30
CA PHE A 456 -12.08 -20.89 -10.02
C PHE A 456 -11.15 -19.87 -9.37
N ALA A 457 -9.84 -20.10 -9.38
CA ALA A 457 -8.88 -19.14 -8.85
C ALA A 457 -8.95 -17.82 -9.63
N ALA A 458 -8.84 -17.87 -10.96
CA ALA A 458 -8.89 -16.69 -11.82
C ALA A 458 -10.20 -15.89 -11.65
N SER A 459 -11.35 -16.57 -11.65
CA SER A 459 -12.65 -15.90 -11.50
C SER A 459 -12.84 -15.32 -10.10
N THR A 460 -12.43 -16.04 -9.04
CA THR A 460 -12.55 -15.54 -7.66
C THR A 460 -11.70 -14.29 -7.44
N ILE A 461 -10.52 -14.24 -8.05
CA ILE A 461 -9.61 -13.10 -7.97
C ILE A 461 -10.18 -11.91 -8.75
N ALA A 462 -10.66 -12.14 -9.98
CA ALA A 462 -11.26 -11.11 -10.82
C ALA A 462 -12.51 -10.48 -10.18
N SER A 463 -13.34 -11.29 -9.51
CA SER A 463 -14.55 -10.86 -8.80
C SER A 463 -14.31 -10.37 -7.36
N GLY A 464 -13.05 -10.14 -6.98
CA GLY A 464 -12.69 -9.61 -5.66
C GLY A 464 -13.00 -8.12 -5.47
N LYS A 465 -12.36 -7.47 -4.49
CA LYS A 465 -12.53 -6.04 -4.16
C LYS A 465 -12.26 -5.10 -5.34
N GLY A 466 -11.40 -5.50 -6.28
CA GLY A 466 -11.08 -4.72 -7.48
C GLY A 466 -12.22 -4.71 -8.52
N CYS A 467 -13.23 -5.57 -8.37
CA CYS A 467 -14.39 -5.60 -9.25
C CYS A 467 -15.34 -4.48 -8.88
N LYS A 468 -15.66 -3.64 -9.86
CA LYS A 468 -16.62 -2.55 -9.69
C LYS A 468 -17.80 -2.82 -10.60
N HIS A 469 -18.89 -3.27 -10.00
CA HIS A 469 -20.10 -3.58 -10.74
C HIS A 469 -20.76 -2.33 -11.29
N ALA A 470 -21.38 -2.46 -12.47
CA ALA A 470 -22.26 -1.44 -13.01
C ALA A 470 -23.36 -1.08 -11.99
N HIS A 471 -23.68 0.22 -11.89
CA HIS A 471 -24.72 0.70 -11.00
C HIS A 471 -26.13 0.60 -11.63
N ASP A 472 -26.19 0.59 -12.95
CA ASP A 472 -27.41 0.45 -13.74
C ASP A 472 -27.12 -0.20 -15.11
N ASP A 473 -28.15 -0.35 -15.93
CA ASP A 473 -28.09 -1.01 -17.24
C ASP A 473 -27.41 -0.15 -18.33
N HIS A 474 -26.91 1.05 -18.01
CA HIS A 474 -26.20 1.94 -18.93
C HIS A 474 -24.69 1.93 -18.73
N GLU A 475 -24.20 1.26 -17.68
CA GLU A 475 -22.79 1.11 -17.36
C GLU A 475 -22.32 -0.34 -17.50
N GLU A 476 -21.02 -0.54 -17.69
CA GLU A 476 -20.40 -1.86 -17.67
C GLU A 476 -19.61 -2.06 -16.36
N ASP A 477 -19.46 -3.34 -15.99
CA ASP A 477 -18.52 -3.73 -14.95
C ASP A 477 -17.11 -3.23 -15.31
N HIS A 478 -16.39 -2.70 -14.33
CA HIS A 478 -15.08 -2.11 -14.51
C HIS A 478 -14.09 -2.58 -13.42
N GLY A 479 -12.83 -2.15 -13.52
CA GLY A 479 -11.76 -2.65 -12.67
C GLY A 479 -11.33 -4.08 -13.05
N THR A 480 -11.30 -5.00 -12.08
CA THR A 480 -10.79 -6.37 -12.28
C THR A 480 -11.81 -7.34 -12.90
N CYS A 481 -13.07 -6.93 -13.03
CA CYS A 481 -14.13 -7.73 -13.63
C CYS A 481 -14.69 -7.15 -14.93
N ARG A 482 -13.96 -6.22 -15.56
CA ARG A 482 -14.36 -5.68 -16.85
C ARG A 482 -14.54 -6.79 -17.90
N PRO A 483 -15.47 -6.64 -18.87
CA PRO A 483 -15.83 -7.70 -19.82
C PRO A 483 -14.64 -8.34 -20.55
N GLU A 484 -13.63 -7.54 -20.88
CA GLU A 484 -12.37 -7.98 -21.50
C GLU A 484 -11.64 -9.03 -20.64
N ILE A 485 -11.49 -8.77 -19.34
CA ILE A 485 -10.82 -9.67 -18.40
C ILE A 485 -11.61 -10.97 -18.25
N ILE A 486 -12.94 -10.84 -18.08
CA ILE A 486 -13.81 -12.01 -17.90
C ILE A 486 -13.79 -12.89 -19.16
N SER A 487 -13.79 -12.28 -20.35
CA SER A 487 -13.66 -12.98 -21.63
C SER A 487 -12.29 -13.65 -21.81
N HIS A 488 -11.24 -13.12 -21.18
CA HIS A 488 -9.92 -13.78 -21.16
C HIS A 488 -9.91 -15.03 -20.25
N ILE A 489 -10.66 -14.99 -19.14
CA ILE A 489 -10.80 -16.10 -18.20
C ILE A 489 -11.72 -17.19 -18.77
N PHE A 490 -12.90 -16.82 -19.25
CA PHE A 490 -13.89 -17.78 -19.76
C PHE A 490 -14.04 -17.63 -21.27
N ASN A 491 -13.99 -18.75 -21.99
CA ASN A 491 -14.50 -18.77 -23.35
C ASN A 491 -16.03 -18.81 -23.29
N ALA A 492 -16.63 -17.67 -22.92
CA ALA A 492 -18.07 -17.54 -22.77
C ALA A 492 -18.81 -17.90 -24.07
N ARG A 493 -18.20 -17.62 -25.23
CA ARG A 493 -18.72 -18.02 -26.55
C ARG A 493 -18.83 -19.54 -26.70
N ALA A 494 -17.79 -20.28 -26.34
CA ALA A 494 -17.82 -21.74 -26.46
C ALA A 494 -18.89 -22.39 -25.58
N ILE A 495 -19.29 -21.73 -24.49
CA ILE A 495 -20.37 -22.18 -23.60
C ILE A 495 -21.74 -21.73 -24.13
N ALA A 496 -21.85 -20.49 -24.55
CA ALA A 496 -23.13 -19.89 -24.93
C ALA A 496 -23.59 -20.23 -26.36
N LEU A 497 -22.68 -20.47 -27.30
CA LEU A 497 -23.04 -20.82 -28.69
C LEU A 497 -23.87 -22.10 -28.79
N PRO A 498 -23.49 -23.23 -28.15
CA PRO A 498 -24.32 -24.44 -28.18
C PRO A 498 -25.71 -24.22 -27.58
N VAL A 499 -25.81 -23.45 -26.49
CA VAL A 499 -27.09 -23.15 -25.83
C VAL A 499 -27.95 -22.26 -26.71
N PHE A 500 -27.37 -21.24 -27.34
CA PHE A 500 -28.06 -20.35 -28.28
C PHE A 500 -28.66 -21.12 -29.46
N TYR A 501 -27.93 -22.07 -30.04
CA TYR A 501 -28.39 -22.87 -31.17
C TYR A 501 -29.29 -24.06 -30.79
N ASN A 502 -29.40 -24.42 -29.51
CA ASN A 502 -30.27 -25.50 -29.07
C ASN A 502 -31.73 -25.03 -29.01
N THR A 503 -32.51 -25.30 -30.06
CA THR A 503 -33.93 -24.94 -30.13
C THR A 503 -34.82 -25.68 -29.12
N SER A 504 -34.28 -26.66 -28.40
CA SER A 504 -34.98 -27.31 -27.27
C SER A 504 -34.96 -26.47 -25.99
N GLU A 505 -34.05 -25.48 -25.89
CA GLU A 505 -33.96 -24.59 -24.74
C GLU A 505 -35.03 -23.49 -24.79
N PRO A 506 -35.50 -23.00 -23.63
CA PRO A 506 -36.41 -21.86 -23.56
C PRO A 506 -35.85 -20.61 -24.25
N SER A 507 -36.73 -19.82 -24.88
CA SER A 507 -36.33 -18.60 -25.61
C SER A 507 -35.55 -17.63 -24.72
N GLU A 508 -35.88 -17.55 -23.43
CA GLU A 508 -35.22 -16.71 -22.43
C GLU A 508 -33.75 -17.11 -22.22
N ILE A 509 -33.48 -18.43 -22.14
CA ILE A 509 -32.13 -18.97 -21.96
C ILE A 509 -31.29 -18.74 -23.21
N ARG A 510 -31.90 -18.88 -24.39
CA ARG A 510 -31.25 -18.63 -25.67
C ARG A 510 -30.94 -17.16 -25.88
N ILE A 511 -31.85 -16.27 -25.51
CA ILE A 511 -31.64 -14.81 -25.51
C ILE A 511 -30.51 -14.41 -24.56
N ALA A 512 -30.48 -14.94 -23.32
CA ALA A 512 -29.39 -14.70 -22.39
C ALA A 512 -28.05 -15.20 -22.95
N SER A 513 -28.05 -16.37 -23.61
CA SER A 513 -26.86 -16.91 -24.28
C SER A 513 -26.39 -16.03 -25.42
N PHE A 514 -27.32 -15.48 -26.23
CA PHE A 514 -26.98 -14.51 -27.26
C PHE A 514 -26.34 -13.24 -26.70
N LEU A 515 -26.86 -12.70 -25.59
CA LEU A 515 -26.26 -11.53 -24.93
C LEU A 515 -24.82 -11.83 -24.47
N ILE A 516 -24.58 -13.00 -23.88
CA ILE A 516 -23.22 -13.43 -23.50
C ILE A 516 -22.29 -13.51 -24.71
N ILE A 517 -22.77 -14.04 -25.84
CA ILE A 517 -22.00 -14.07 -27.10
C ILE A 517 -21.67 -12.65 -27.55
N LEU A 518 -22.64 -11.74 -27.51
CA LEU A 518 -22.50 -10.36 -27.98
C LEU A 518 -21.50 -9.55 -27.12
N PHE A 519 -21.63 -9.62 -25.79
CA PHE A 519 -20.73 -8.92 -24.86
C PHE A 519 -19.32 -9.51 -24.81
N SER A 520 -19.13 -10.73 -25.31
CA SER A 520 -17.79 -11.30 -25.46
C SER A 520 -16.99 -10.72 -26.62
N HIS A 521 -17.49 -9.71 -27.36
CA HIS A 521 -16.85 -9.04 -28.50
C HIS A 521 -16.59 -9.94 -29.74
N PRO A 522 -17.63 -10.61 -30.29
CA PRO A 522 -17.50 -11.61 -31.34
C PRO A 522 -16.96 -11.06 -32.67
N GLU A 523 -16.23 -11.91 -33.38
CA GLU A 523 -15.72 -11.58 -34.72
C GLU A 523 -16.89 -11.42 -35.71
N MET A 524 -16.72 -10.56 -36.70
CA MET A 524 -17.81 -10.17 -37.60
C MET A 524 -18.45 -11.34 -38.37
N TYR A 525 -17.66 -12.39 -38.67
CA TYR A 525 -18.20 -13.58 -39.34
C TYR A 525 -19.21 -14.33 -38.48
N LEU A 526 -19.02 -14.34 -37.15
CA LEU A 526 -19.90 -15.04 -36.23
C LEU A 526 -21.24 -14.30 -36.12
N LEU A 527 -21.20 -12.98 -36.02
CA LEU A 527 -22.42 -12.14 -36.03
C LEU A 527 -23.18 -12.30 -37.35
N ARG A 528 -22.47 -12.36 -38.48
CA ARG A 528 -23.07 -12.64 -39.80
C ARG A 528 -23.73 -14.02 -39.85
N HIS A 529 -23.08 -15.05 -39.30
CA HIS A 529 -23.66 -16.39 -39.24
C HIS A 529 -24.93 -16.40 -38.39
N ILE A 530 -24.91 -15.80 -37.19
CA ILE A 530 -26.09 -15.66 -36.33
C ILE A 530 -27.23 -14.95 -37.07
N ALA A 531 -26.94 -13.87 -37.80
CA ALA A 531 -27.94 -13.13 -38.57
C ALA A 531 -28.57 -13.98 -39.69
N LEU A 532 -27.81 -14.88 -40.32
CA LEU A 532 -28.33 -15.81 -41.32
C LEU A 532 -29.23 -16.89 -40.69
N GLU A 533 -28.85 -17.42 -39.53
CA GLU A 533 -29.64 -18.43 -38.82
C GLU A 533 -31.00 -17.89 -38.34
N MET A 534 -31.12 -16.57 -38.11
CA MET A 534 -32.42 -15.94 -37.79
C MET A 534 -33.46 -16.06 -38.90
N LEU A 535 -33.06 -16.39 -40.14
CA LEU A 535 -33.99 -16.64 -41.24
C LEU A 535 -34.77 -17.96 -41.07
N THR A 536 -34.20 -18.90 -40.32
CA THR A 536 -34.74 -20.26 -40.09
C THR A 536 -35.05 -20.54 -38.62
N GLU A 537 -34.91 -19.53 -37.76
CA GLU A 537 -35.14 -19.62 -36.33
C GLU A 537 -36.65 -19.81 -36.01
N PRO A 538 -37.04 -20.86 -35.27
CA PRO A 538 -38.44 -21.13 -34.97
C PRO A 538 -39.06 -20.21 -33.91
N SER A 539 -38.27 -19.57 -33.04
CA SER A 539 -38.80 -18.69 -32.00
C SER A 539 -38.86 -17.22 -32.44
N ASP A 540 -40.07 -16.69 -32.61
CA ASP A 540 -40.33 -15.28 -32.89
C ASP A 540 -39.69 -14.35 -31.84
N GLN A 541 -39.64 -14.80 -30.58
CA GLN A 541 -39.02 -14.03 -29.49
C GLN A 541 -37.51 -13.88 -29.69
N VAL A 542 -36.83 -14.98 -30.06
CA VAL A 542 -35.38 -14.97 -30.33
C VAL A 542 -35.09 -14.12 -31.57
N VAL A 543 -35.85 -14.29 -32.66
CA VAL A 543 -35.70 -13.48 -33.89
C VAL A 543 -35.88 -12.00 -33.60
N SER A 544 -36.94 -11.63 -32.88
CA SER A 544 -37.23 -10.25 -32.53
C SER A 544 -36.12 -9.64 -31.67
N PHE A 545 -35.65 -10.37 -30.66
CA PHE A 545 -34.58 -9.90 -29.78
C PHE A 545 -33.26 -9.71 -30.55
N VAL A 546 -32.78 -10.74 -31.26
CA VAL A 546 -31.50 -10.69 -31.99
C VAL A 546 -31.52 -9.60 -33.06
N SER A 547 -32.61 -9.50 -33.83
CA SER A 547 -32.76 -8.48 -34.89
C SER A 547 -32.77 -7.06 -34.32
N SER A 548 -33.45 -6.86 -33.18
CA SER A 548 -33.48 -5.55 -32.52
C SER A 548 -32.13 -5.19 -31.91
N ALA A 549 -31.43 -6.14 -31.29
CA ALA A 549 -30.09 -5.93 -30.75
C ALA A 549 -29.10 -5.50 -31.85
N PHE A 550 -29.06 -6.19 -33.00
CA PHE A 550 -28.20 -5.79 -34.12
C PHE A 550 -28.55 -4.39 -34.67
N ARG A 551 -29.84 -4.05 -34.77
CA ARG A 551 -30.26 -2.71 -35.20
C ARG A 551 -29.86 -1.63 -34.20
N THR A 552 -29.90 -1.94 -32.90
CA THR A 552 -29.49 -1.02 -31.83
C THR A 552 -27.99 -0.82 -31.83
N LEU A 553 -27.21 -1.89 -31.92
CA LEU A 553 -25.74 -1.82 -32.02
C LEU A 553 -25.28 -1.04 -33.25
N ALA A 554 -25.84 -1.31 -34.43
CA ALA A 554 -25.51 -0.59 -35.65
C ALA A 554 -25.80 0.93 -35.59
N LYS A 555 -26.67 1.36 -34.68
CA LYS A 555 -27.01 2.78 -34.44
C LYS A 555 -26.29 3.36 -33.21
N SER A 556 -25.57 2.53 -32.47
CA SER A 556 -24.87 2.92 -31.26
C SER A 556 -23.83 4.00 -31.58
N LYS A 557 -23.74 5.01 -30.72
CA LYS A 557 -22.67 6.02 -30.75
C LYS A 557 -21.63 5.78 -29.66
N TYR A 558 -21.77 4.70 -28.88
CA TYR A 558 -20.82 4.35 -27.83
C TYR A 558 -19.48 3.92 -28.45
N PRO A 559 -18.34 4.49 -28.01
CA PRO A 559 -17.03 4.17 -28.56
C PRO A 559 -16.67 2.67 -28.55
N CYS A 560 -17.10 1.92 -27.52
CA CYS A 560 -16.87 0.48 -27.39
C CYS A 560 -17.62 -0.37 -28.44
N HIS A 561 -18.73 0.13 -29.00
CA HIS A 561 -19.50 -0.57 -30.03
C HIS A 561 -19.03 -0.26 -31.45
N ARG A 562 -17.93 0.50 -31.62
CA ARG A 562 -17.50 0.98 -32.94
C ARG A 562 -16.98 -0.15 -33.84
N ASP A 563 -16.42 -1.19 -33.24
CA ASP A 563 -15.81 -2.34 -33.93
C ASP A 563 -16.78 -3.55 -34.05
N LEU A 564 -17.97 -3.46 -33.46
CA LEU A 564 -19.09 -4.44 -33.49
C LEU A 564 -20.13 -4.07 -34.55
#